data_AF-A0A1Q9SRP5-F1
#
_entry.id   AF-A0A1Q9SRP5-F1
#
_cell.length_a   1.000
_cell.length_b   1.000
_cell.length_c   1.000
_cell.angle_alpha   90.00
_cell.angle_beta   90.00
_cell.angle_gamma   90.00
#
_symmetry.space_group_name_H-M   'P 1'
#
loop_
_entity.id
_entity.type
_entity.pdbx_description
1 polymer ?
#
loop_
_entity_poly.entity_id
_entity_poly.type
_entity_poly.pdbx_seq_one_letter_code
_entity_poly.pdbx_strand_id
1 'polypeptide(L)'
;MTHHPDPGRTRLQQRFGPRRGGGRADRKSSGFGRLVVVVYAVFSLSAGVRSLYQILTDFGAAPLPYLLSAFAAAVYVLATVALARPGARWHRVAVAAVLVELCGVLGVGLLSVLAPELFPKASVWSHFGQGYGYVPLVLPLVGFAWLWRSRPRAAVPGA
;
A
#
# COMPACT_ATOMS: atom_id res chain seq x y z
N MET A 1 49.04 -23.99 -55.88
CA MET A 1 47.83 -23.19 -55.59
C MET A 1 47.28 -23.69 -54.26
N THR A 2 47.90 -23.26 -53.16
CA THR A 2 47.67 -23.77 -51.81
C THR A 2 46.84 -22.78 -51.02
N HIS A 3 45.77 -23.30 -50.44
CA HIS A 3 44.81 -22.64 -49.57
C HIS A 3 45.50 -22.18 -48.27
N HIS A 4 45.51 -20.87 -47.98
CA HIS A 4 45.95 -20.33 -46.69
C HIS A 4 44.77 -19.65 -45.98
N PRO A 5 44.18 -20.27 -44.94
CA PRO A 5 43.14 -19.64 -44.14
C PRO A 5 43.75 -18.58 -43.23
N ASP A 6 43.21 -17.36 -43.32
CA ASP A 6 43.63 -16.16 -42.58
C ASP A 6 43.23 -16.27 -41.07
N PRO A 7 44.16 -16.50 -40.12
CA PRO A 7 43.85 -16.62 -38.71
C PRO A 7 44.07 -15.26 -38.02
N GLY A 8 43.34 -14.25 -38.50
CA GLY A 8 43.52 -12.86 -38.11
C GLY A 8 42.35 -12.23 -37.34
N ARG A 9 41.37 -13.00 -36.85
CA ARG A 9 40.26 -12.45 -36.03
C ARG A 9 40.78 -12.04 -34.65
N THR A 10 41.34 -10.84 -34.65
CA THR A 10 41.90 -10.08 -33.55
C THR A 10 40.90 -10.04 -32.39
N ARG A 11 41.34 -10.50 -31.21
CA ARG A 11 40.63 -10.47 -29.92
C ARG A 11 40.22 -9.07 -29.44
N LEU A 12 40.40 -8.04 -30.27
CA LEU A 12 40.09 -6.64 -29.99
C LEU A 12 38.69 -6.20 -30.47
N GLN A 13 38.04 -6.93 -31.39
CA GLN A 13 36.65 -6.61 -31.80
C GLN A 13 35.58 -7.04 -30.79
N GLN A 14 35.89 -7.97 -29.87
CA GLN A 14 34.91 -8.42 -28.85
C GLN A 14 34.74 -7.43 -27.69
N ARG A 15 35.64 -6.47 -27.50
CA ARG A 15 35.61 -5.56 -26.34
C ARG A 15 34.70 -4.34 -26.52
N PHE A 16 34.22 -4.09 -27.73
CA PHE A 16 33.41 -2.93 -28.08
C PHE A 16 32.13 -3.34 -28.84
N GLY A 17 31.39 -4.30 -28.28
CA GLY A 17 29.98 -4.44 -28.63
C GLY A 17 29.19 -3.20 -28.16
N PRO A 18 28.22 -2.68 -28.94
CA PRO A 18 27.37 -1.59 -28.48
C PRO A 18 26.69 -2.02 -27.19
N ARG A 19 26.98 -1.33 -26.07
CA ARG A 19 26.17 -1.45 -24.86
C ARG A 19 24.77 -1.03 -25.27
N ARG A 20 23.86 -2.00 -25.45
CA ARG A 20 22.43 -1.73 -25.57
C ARG A 20 22.05 -0.89 -24.36
N GLY A 21 21.80 0.40 -24.61
CA GLY A 21 21.54 1.40 -23.61
C GLY A 21 20.50 0.91 -22.62
N GLY A 22 20.87 0.95 -21.35
CA GLY A 22 19.98 0.62 -20.25
C GLY A 22 18.77 1.54 -20.22
N GLY A 23 17.67 0.98 -19.74
CA GLY A 23 16.69 1.76 -19.00
C GLY A 23 15.61 2.47 -19.81
N ARG A 24 14.91 1.76 -20.71
CA ARG A 24 13.45 1.85 -20.63
C ARG A 24 13.02 1.06 -19.40
N ALA A 25 13.29 1.60 -18.23
CA ALA A 25 12.69 1.14 -17.00
C ALA A 25 11.18 1.15 -17.21
N ASP A 26 10.52 0.04 -16.88
CA ASP A 26 9.08 -0.09 -16.74
C ASP A 26 8.53 0.96 -15.77
N ARG A 27 8.35 2.20 -16.26
CA ARG A 27 7.78 3.32 -15.48
C ARG A 27 6.34 3.04 -15.04
N LYS A 28 5.69 2.01 -15.58
CA LYS A 28 4.29 1.69 -15.30
C LYS A 28 4.08 0.83 -14.05
N SER A 29 5.08 0.04 -13.61
CA SER A 29 4.93 -0.81 -12.42
C SER A 29 5.44 -0.16 -11.12
N SER A 30 6.36 0.81 -11.20
CA SER A 30 6.92 1.49 -10.02
C SER A 30 6.06 2.65 -9.47
N GLY A 31 5.26 3.32 -10.32
CA GLY A 31 4.53 4.53 -9.94
C GLY A 31 3.29 4.27 -9.07
N PHE A 32 2.52 3.24 -9.39
CA PHE A 32 1.24 2.98 -8.72
C PHE A 32 1.43 2.57 -7.24
N GLY A 33 2.37 1.66 -6.96
CA GLY A 33 2.66 1.25 -5.59
C GLY A 33 3.14 2.43 -4.72
N ARG A 34 3.95 3.33 -5.29
CA ARG A 34 4.41 4.53 -4.58
C ARG A 34 3.29 5.52 -4.31
N LEU A 35 2.36 5.70 -5.25
CA LEU A 35 1.18 6.54 -5.05
C LEU A 35 0.33 6.02 -3.89
N VAL A 36 0.05 4.71 -3.85
CA VAL A 36 -0.73 4.08 -2.76
C VAL A 36 -0.03 4.31 -1.42
N VAL A 37 1.28 4.09 -1.32
CA VAL A 37 2.06 4.35 -0.09
C VAL A 37 1.96 5.80 0.37
N VAL A 38 2.05 6.77 -0.54
CA VAL A 38 1.94 8.20 -0.19
C VAL A 38 0.54 8.53 0.32
N VAL A 39 -0.51 8.02 -0.33
CA VAL A 39 -1.89 8.24 0.12
C VAL A 39 -2.09 7.67 1.53
N TYR A 40 -1.60 6.45 1.79
CA TYR A 40 -1.63 5.85 3.12
C TYR A 40 -0.89 6.69 4.17
N ALA A 41 0.31 7.19 3.83
CA ALA A 41 1.10 8.01 4.75
C ALA A 41 0.40 9.32 5.11
N VAL A 42 -0.11 10.06 4.13
CA VAL A 42 -0.84 11.32 4.35
C VAL A 42 -2.11 11.07 5.16
N PHE A 43 -2.86 10.04 4.81
CA PHE A 43 -4.11 9.72 5.48
C PHE A 43 -3.88 9.31 6.94
N SER A 44 -2.88 8.46 7.19
CA SER A 44 -2.47 8.07 8.52
C SER A 44 -2.07 9.26 9.39
N LEU A 45 -1.25 10.17 8.86
CA LEU A 45 -0.81 11.36 9.59
C LEU A 45 -2.00 12.27 9.92
N SER A 46 -2.87 12.55 8.94
CA SER A 46 -4.04 13.39 9.13
C SER A 46 -4.99 12.81 10.20
N ALA A 47 -5.34 11.52 10.06
CA ALA A 47 -6.18 10.82 11.02
C ALA A 47 -5.56 10.80 12.42
N GLY A 48 -4.27 10.48 12.52
CA GLY A 48 -3.53 10.37 13.77
C GLY A 48 -3.44 11.68 14.53
N VAL A 49 -3.03 12.78 13.86
CA VAL A 49 -2.95 14.11 14.48
C VAL A 49 -4.32 14.56 14.97
N ARG A 50 -5.36 14.38 14.15
CA ARG A 50 -6.74 14.71 14.53
C ARG A 50 -7.19 13.91 15.75
N SER A 51 -7.04 12.59 15.72
CA SER A 51 -7.48 11.72 16.82
C SER A 51 -6.70 12.00 18.11
N LEU A 52 -5.39 12.24 18.00
CA LEU A 52 -4.56 12.55 19.17
C LEU A 52 -4.98 13.88 19.80
N TYR A 53 -5.21 14.91 18.99
CA TYR A 53 -5.73 16.19 19.48
C TYR A 53 -7.07 16.00 20.20
N GLN A 54 -7.99 15.24 19.62
CA GLN A 54 -9.31 14.96 20.20
C GLN A 54 -9.23 14.17 21.51
N ILE A 55 -8.33 13.18 21.60
CA ILE A 55 -8.10 12.42 22.83
C ILE A 55 -7.50 13.32 23.91
N LEU A 56 -6.57 14.21 23.57
CA LEU A 56 -5.92 15.07 24.56
C LEU A 56 -6.82 16.20 25.06
N THR A 57 -7.73 16.70 24.22
CA THR A 57 -8.52 17.90 24.53
C THR A 57 -9.95 17.61 24.94
N ASP A 58 -10.54 16.50 24.49
CA ASP A 58 -11.98 16.32 24.60
C ASP A 58 -12.40 14.83 24.69
N PHE A 59 -11.57 13.98 25.28
CA PHE A 59 -11.77 12.53 25.28
C PHE A 59 -13.18 12.09 25.71
N GLY A 60 -13.74 12.74 26.74
CA GLY A 60 -15.04 12.40 27.31
C GLY A 60 -16.22 12.62 26.36
N ALA A 61 -16.09 13.46 25.32
CA ALA A 61 -17.18 13.74 24.41
C ALA A 61 -17.50 12.58 23.45
N ALA A 62 -16.48 11.82 23.04
CA ALA A 62 -16.66 10.70 22.11
C ALA A 62 -15.48 9.69 22.21
N PRO A 63 -15.32 8.96 23.32
CA PRO A 63 -14.18 8.09 23.54
C PRO A 63 -14.03 7.03 22.44
N LEU A 64 -15.13 6.36 22.09
CA LEU A 64 -15.14 5.29 21.10
C LEU A 64 -14.73 5.78 19.70
N PRO A 65 -15.37 6.82 19.11
CA PRO A 65 -14.96 7.34 17.80
C PRO A 65 -13.50 7.81 17.72
N TYR A 66 -12.98 8.39 18.80
CA TYR A 66 -11.60 8.86 18.84
C TYR A 66 -10.59 7.71 18.90
N LEU A 67 -10.87 6.69 19.73
CA LEU A 67 -10.05 5.48 19.78
C LEU A 67 -10.08 4.71 18.46
N LEU A 68 -11.24 4.60 17.82
CA LEU A 68 -11.36 4.00 16.49
C LEU A 68 -10.53 4.76 15.44
N SER A 69 -10.50 6.09 15.54
CA SER A 69 -9.69 6.92 14.63
C SER A 69 -8.19 6.76 14.89
N ALA A 70 -7.78 6.68 16.15
CA ALA A 70 -6.38 6.42 16.52
C ALA A 70 -5.94 5.01 16.08
N PHE A 71 -6.81 4.01 16.27
CA PHE A 71 -6.59 2.65 15.78
C PHE A 71 -6.45 2.61 14.26
N ALA A 72 -7.37 3.26 13.54
CA ALA A 72 -7.29 3.39 12.09
C ALA A 72 -5.95 4.01 11.65
N ALA A 73 -5.53 5.10 12.30
CA ALA A 73 -4.25 5.74 12.00
C ALA A 73 -3.07 4.75 12.15
N ALA A 74 -3.05 3.96 13.22
CA ALA A 74 -2.03 2.93 13.45
C ALA A 74 -2.04 1.84 12.37
N VAL A 75 -3.22 1.36 11.97
CA VAL A 75 -3.37 0.40 10.86
C VAL A 75 -2.85 0.99 9.55
N TYR A 76 -3.14 2.26 9.27
CA TYR A 76 -2.62 2.93 8.07
C TYR A 76 -1.10 3.10 8.09
N VAL A 77 -0.48 3.36 9.25
CA VAL A 77 0.99 3.32 9.38
C VAL A 77 1.50 1.91 9.05
N LEU A 78 0.89 0.87 9.61
CA LEU A 78 1.29 -0.51 9.37
C LEU A 78 1.19 -0.88 7.88
N ALA A 79 0.09 -0.51 7.23
CA ALA A 79 -0.10 -0.68 5.79
C ALA A 79 0.99 0.06 4.98
N THR A 80 1.29 1.32 5.34
CA THR A 80 2.37 2.11 4.73
C THR A 80 3.70 1.38 4.79
N VAL A 81 4.09 0.93 5.99
CA VAL A 81 5.37 0.22 6.22
C VAL A 81 5.39 -1.12 5.48
N ALA A 82 4.28 -1.86 5.50
CA ALA A 82 4.20 -3.16 4.85
C ALA A 82 4.25 -3.07 3.31
N LEU A 83 3.63 -2.05 2.72
CA LEU A 83 3.68 -1.79 1.28
C LEU A 83 5.04 -1.24 0.84
N ALA A 84 5.73 -0.50 1.70
CA ALA A 84 7.05 0.06 1.40
C ALA A 84 8.18 -0.99 1.45
N ARG A 85 7.98 -2.15 2.09
CA ARG A 85 9.02 -3.15 2.30
C ARG A 85 8.83 -4.37 1.38
N PRO A 86 9.86 -4.82 0.66
CA PRO A 86 9.78 -6.02 -0.16
C PRO A 86 9.82 -7.30 0.70
N GLY A 87 9.14 -8.37 0.25
CA GLY A 87 9.26 -9.72 0.80
C GLY A 87 7.93 -10.37 1.23
N ALA A 88 7.92 -11.71 1.29
CA ALA A 88 6.71 -12.50 1.57
C ALA A 88 6.10 -12.26 2.96
N ARG A 89 6.92 -11.90 3.96
CA ARG A 89 6.42 -11.50 5.29
C ARG A 89 5.63 -10.19 5.20
N TRP A 90 6.21 -9.17 4.56
CA TRP A 90 5.57 -7.85 4.41
C TRP A 90 4.34 -7.91 3.52
N HIS A 91 4.33 -8.75 2.49
CA HIS A 91 3.12 -9.02 1.70
C HIS A 91 1.97 -9.56 2.56
N ARG A 92 2.23 -10.54 3.44
CA ARG A 92 1.21 -11.05 4.38
C ARG A 92 0.73 -9.98 5.36
N VAL A 93 1.63 -9.15 5.88
CA VAL A 93 1.27 -8.03 6.76
C VAL A 93 0.41 -7.00 6.02
N ALA A 94 0.74 -6.68 4.77
CA ALA A 94 -0.04 -5.76 3.95
C ALA A 94 -1.45 -6.31 3.69
N VAL A 95 -1.58 -7.61 3.37
CA VAL A 95 -2.89 -8.25 3.23
C VAL A 95 -3.69 -8.18 4.53
N ALA A 96 -3.07 -8.50 5.67
CA ALA A 96 -3.74 -8.43 6.97
C ALA A 96 -4.19 -7.00 7.31
N ALA A 97 -3.34 -5.99 7.09
CA ALA A 97 -3.69 -4.59 7.33
C ALA A 97 -4.88 -4.16 6.47
N VAL A 98 -4.86 -4.49 5.16
CA VAL A 98 -5.95 -4.18 4.24
C VAL A 98 -7.27 -4.86 4.65
N LEU A 99 -7.22 -6.10 5.13
CA LEU A 99 -8.41 -6.78 5.65
C LEU A 99 -8.95 -6.12 6.92
N VAL A 100 -8.07 -5.68 7.83
CA VAL A 100 -8.46 -4.93 9.03
C VAL A 100 -9.12 -3.60 8.64
N GLU A 101 -8.56 -2.87 7.67
CA GLU A 101 -9.18 -1.65 7.16
C GLU A 101 -10.57 -1.92 6.55
N LEU A 102 -10.71 -2.98 5.76
CA LEU A 102 -11.99 -3.32 5.14
C LEU A 102 -13.04 -3.70 6.18
N CYS A 103 -12.68 -4.54 7.16
CA CYS A 103 -13.55 -4.89 8.28
C CYS A 103 -13.89 -3.65 9.12
N GLY A 104 -12.91 -2.77 9.36
CA GLY A 104 -13.08 -1.53 10.10
C GLY A 104 -14.06 -0.59 9.42
N VAL A 105 -13.83 -0.26 8.14
CA VAL A 105 -14.68 0.69 7.40
C VAL A 105 -16.09 0.16 7.20
N LEU A 106 -16.26 -1.14 6.95
CA LEU A 106 -17.58 -1.73 6.78
C LEU A 106 -18.30 -1.88 8.12
N GLY A 107 -17.62 -2.40 9.14
CA GLY A 107 -18.20 -2.63 10.47
C GLY A 107 -18.54 -1.33 11.18
N VAL A 108 -17.58 -0.40 11.30
CA VAL A 108 -17.79 0.90 11.94
C VAL A 108 -18.69 1.79 11.08
N GLY A 109 -18.56 1.74 9.76
CA GLY A 109 -19.45 2.46 8.84
C GLY A 109 -20.90 2.02 9.02
N LEU A 110 -21.16 0.72 9.00
CA LEU A 110 -22.50 0.16 9.23
C LEU A 110 -23.02 0.49 10.64
N LEU A 111 -22.20 0.28 11.67
CA LEU A 111 -22.58 0.57 13.05
C LEU A 111 -22.92 2.05 13.24
N SER A 112 -22.20 2.96 12.60
CA SER A 112 -22.49 4.39 12.68
C SER A 112 -23.79 4.82 12.00
N VAL A 113 -24.33 4.00 11.09
CA VAL A 113 -25.65 4.21 10.47
C VAL A 113 -26.75 3.57 11.32
N LEU A 114 -26.52 2.37 11.86
CA LEU A 114 -27.51 1.61 12.62
C LEU A 114 -27.67 2.08 14.07
N ALA A 115 -26.58 2.57 14.68
CA ALA A 115 -26.48 2.99 16.08
C ALA A 115 -25.79 4.36 16.18
N PRO A 116 -26.39 5.43 15.62
CA PRO A 116 -25.78 6.76 15.58
C PRO A 116 -25.48 7.33 16.97
N GLU A 117 -26.20 6.90 18.01
CA GLU A 117 -25.99 7.27 19.41
C GLU A 117 -24.61 6.86 19.95
N LEU A 118 -23.99 5.81 19.39
CA LEU A 118 -22.62 5.40 19.72
C LEU A 118 -21.56 6.32 19.09
N PHE A 119 -21.96 7.17 18.15
CA PHE A 119 -21.10 8.07 17.39
C PHE A 119 -21.55 9.54 17.54
N PRO A 120 -21.51 10.10 18.77
CA PRO A 120 -21.80 11.53 18.98
C PRO A 120 -20.83 12.42 18.21
N LYS A 121 -19.66 11.89 17.85
CA LYS A 121 -18.76 12.44 16.83
C LYS A 121 -18.34 11.37 15.83
N ALA A 122 -18.05 11.79 14.61
CA ALA A 122 -17.58 10.89 13.57
C ALA A 122 -16.14 10.41 13.82
N SER A 123 -15.94 9.11 13.68
CA SER A 123 -14.63 8.50 13.51
C SER A 123 -14.17 8.58 12.05
N VAL A 124 -12.93 8.17 11.78
CA VAL A 124 -12.41 8.01 10.41
C VAL A 124 -13.23 7.04 9.55
N TRP A 125 -13.82 6.02 10.15
CA TRP A 125 -14.60 5.00 9.45
C TRP A 125 -16.11 5.22 9.49
N SER A 126 -16.58 6.24 10.23
CA SER A 126 -18.01 6.53 10.32
C SER A 126 -18.59 6.85 8.93
N HIS A 127 -19.79 6.35 8.66
CA HIS A 127 -20.49 6.42 7.38
C HIS A 127 -19.59 5.99 6.21
N PHE A 128 -18.84 4.90 6.42
CA PHE A 128 -17.88 4.34 5.45
C PHE A 128 -16.77 5.33 5.03
N GLY A 129 -16.44 6.29 5.90
CA GLY A 129 -15.42 7.31 5.63
C GLY A 129 -15.94 8.49 4.80
N GLN A 130 -17.25 8.75 4.80
CA GLN A 130 -17.86 9.88 4.09
C GLN A 130 -17.20 11.22 4.44
N GLY A 131 -16.81 11.43 5.70
CA GLY A 131 -16.12 12.66 6.14
C GLY A 131 -14.74 12.90 5.49
N TYR A 132 -14.23 11.91 4.75
CA TYR A 132 -12.96 11.95 4.02
C TYR A 132 -13.16 11.65 2.52
N GLY A 133 -14.40 11.79 2.01
CA GLY A 133 -14.71 11.52 0.61
C GLY A 133 -14.61 10.03 0.24
N TYR A 134 -14.91 9.13 1.18
CA TYR A 134 -14.85 7.66 1.01
C TYR A 134 -13.45 7.09 0.75
N VAL A 135 -12.40 7.89 0.96
CA VAL A 135 -11.00 7.44 0.88
C VAL A 135 -10.74 6.18 1.74
N PRO A 136 -11.23 6.07 3.00
CA PRO A 136 -11.11 4.85 3.81
C PRO A 136 -11.72 3.59 3.21
N LEU A 137 -12.74 3.74 2.35
CA LEU A 137 -13.39 2.62 1.69
C LEU A 137 -12.65 2.21 0.42
N VAL A 138 -12.18 3.19 -0.35
CA VAL A 138 -11.52 2.96 -1.64
C VAL A 138 -10.10 2.40 -1.46
N LEU A 139 -9.34 2.92 -0.50
CA LEU A 139 -7.95 2.52 -0.24
C LEU A 139 -7.77 1.00 -0.07
N PRO A 140 -8.49 0.31 0.82
CA PRO A 140 -8.32 -1.13 1.01
C PRO A 140 -8.73 -1.93 -0.22
N LEU A 141 -9.74 -1.50 -0.97
CA LEU A 141 -10.13 -2.16 -2.23
C LEU A 141 -9.00 -2.09 -3.26
N VAL A 142 -8.40 -0.91 -3.40
CA VAL A 142 -7.26 -0.69 -4.30
C VAL A 142 -6.02 -1.46 -3.84
N GLY A 143 -5.71 -1.41 -2.53
CA GLY A 143 -4.60 -2.14 -1.93
C GLY A 143 -4.74 -3.65 -2.11
N PHE A 144 -5.94 -4.19 -1.88
CA PHE A 144 -6.25 -5.60 -2.08
C PHE A 144 -6.10 -6.02 -3.54
N ALA A 145 -6.68 -5.26 -4.47
CA ALA A 145 -6.58 -5.53 -5.90
C ALA A 145 -5.12 -5.51 -6.39
N TRP A 146 -4.31 -4.58 -5.88
CA TRP A 146 -2.89 -4.50 -6.20
C TRP A 146 -2.10 -5.67 -5.61
N LEU A 147 -2.34 -6.03 -4.35
CA LEU A 147 -1.70 -7.17 -3.68
C LEU A 147 -2.07 -8.50 -4.35
N TRP A 148 -3.29 -8.62 -4.87
CA TRP A 148 -3.74 -9.79 -5.61
C TRP A 148 -3.03 -9.93 -6.96
N ARG A 149 -2.84 -8.83 -7.69
CA ARG A 149 -2.08 -8.83 -8.95
C ARG A 149 -0.57 -9.02 -8.74
N SER A 150 -0.05 -8.55 -7.61
CA SER A 150 1.37 -8.62 -7.26
C SER A 150 1.74 -9.89 -6.48
N ARG A 151 0.87 -10.91 -6.46
CA ARG A 151 1.16 -12.18 -5.81
C ARG A 151 2.46 -12.76 -6.39
N PRO A 152 3.45 -13.11 -5.56
CA PRO A 152 4.60 -13.86 -6.02
C PRO A 152 4.08 -15.13 -6.68
N ARG A 153 4.26 -15.28 -8.00
CA ARG A 153 3.98 -16.54 -8.68
C ARG A 153 4.80 -17.58 -7.92
N ALA A 154 4.14 -18.58 -7.34
CA ALA A 154 4.85 -19.72 -6.80
C ALA A 154 5.71 -20.26 -7.95
N ALA A 155 7.04 -20.22 -7.78
CA ALA A 155 7.93 -20.83 -8.74
C ALA A 155 7.47 -22.29 -8.87
N VAL A 156 7.08 -22.70 -10.07
CA VAL A 156 6.76 -24.10 -10.35
C VAL A 156 8.04 -24.89 -10.02
N PRO A 157 8.05 -25.75 -8.99
CA PRO A 157 9.21 -26.59 -8.74
C PRO A 157 9.24 -27.66 -9.82
N GLY A 158 10.22 -27.58 -10.72
CA GLY A 158 10.51 -28.62 -11.70
C GLY A 158 10.36 -28.19 -13.16
N ALA A 159 11.48 -27.82 -13.76
CA ALA A 159 11.79 -28.06 -15.17
C ALA A 159 13.21 -28.61 -15.23
#